data_AF-K8Y1T0-F1
#
_entry.id   AF-K8Y1T0-F1
#
_cell.length_a   1.000
_cell.length_b   1.000
_cell.length_c   1.000
_cell.angle_alpha   90.00
_cell.angle_beta   90.00
_cell.angle_gamma   90.00
#
_symmetry.space_group_name_H-M   'P 1'
#
loop_
_entity.id
_entity.type
_entity.pdbx_description
1 polymer ?
#
loop_
_entity_poly.entity_id
_entity_poly.type
_entity_poly.pdbx_seq_one_letter_code
_entity_poly.pdbx_strand_id
1 'polypeptide(L)'
;MKPTVPNHSSAHDHGPIYSETRNASQEFSFHPTLISWLKVFLGLEGNEILKLTEIGCRDHSCPVIETCLEIFDSKQESKRVIRFGRAKHLISKMDLTFSLKKQGMID
;
A
#
# COMPACT_ATOMS: atom_id res chain seq x y z
N MET A 1 35.49 8.55 30.24
CA MET A 1 34.86 9.18 29.05
C MET A 1 33.52 8.49 28.83
N LYS A 2 32.40 9.20 28.94
CA LYS A 2 31.08 8.66 28.59
C LYS A 2 30.92 8.79 27.07
N PRO A 3 30.54 7.74 26.32
CA PRO A 3 30.20 7.91 24.93
C PRO A 3 28.91 8.73 24.85
N THR A 4 29.04 9.96 24.36
CA THR A 4 27.91 10.73 23.86
C THR A 4 27.44 10.01 22.62
N VAL A 5 26.53 9.05 22.78
CA VAL A 5 25.73 8.56 21.64
C VAL A 5 24.97 9.77 21.13
N PRO A 6 25.23 10.26 19.89
CA PRO A 6 24.38 11.28 19.33
C PRO A 6 23.02 10.61 19.18
N ASN A 7 22.06 11.09 19.96
CA ASN A 7 20.66 10.71 19.83
C ASN A 7 20.18 11.30 18.50
N HIS A 8 20.53 10.65 17.39
CA HIS A 8 19.96 10.91 16.08
C HIS A 8 18.52 10.39 16.09
N SER A 9 17.69 11.02 16.91
CA SER A 9 16.28 11.17 16.61
C SER A 9 16.16 12.16 15.46
N SER A 10 16.74 11.83 14.28
CA SER A 10 16.29 12.43 13.03
C SER A 10 14.90 11.85 12.83
N ALA A 11 13.91 12.52 13.42
CA ALA A 11 12.50 12.27 13.20
C ALA A 11 12.22 12.65 11.74
N HIS A 12 12.57 11.74 10.84
CA HIS A 12 12.21 11.84 9.44
C HIS A 12 10.70 11.95 9.34
N ASP A 13 10.22 12.90 8.53
CA ASP A 13 8.79 13.04 8.25
C ASP A 13 8.36 11.84 7.40
N HIS A 14 7.65 10.92 8.04
CA HIS A 14 7.06 9.76 7.40
C HIS A 14 5.60 10.09 7.10
N GLY A 15 5.31 10.33 5.84
CA GLY A 15 4.01 10.80 5.40
C GLY A 15 3.64 10.25 4.02
N PRO A 16 2.42 10.55 3.55
CA PRO A 16 2.02 10.18 2.20
C PRO A 16 2.90 10.92 1.19
N ILE A 17 3.73 10.18 0.47
CA ILE A 17 4.58 10.70 -0.62
C ILE A 17 3.91 10.54 -1.98
N TYR A 18 2.88 9.69 -2.06
CA TYR A 18 2.08 9.49 -3.27
C TYR A 18 0.67 9.03 -2.88
N SER A 19 -0.34 9.47 -3.64
CA SER A 19 -1.68 8.91 -3.55
C SER A 19 -2.37 8.93 -4.91
N GLU A 20 -3.09 7.86 -5.23
CA GLU A 20 -3.90 7.74 -6.43
C GLU A 20 -5.21 7.02 -6.11
N THR A 21 -6.33 7.51 -6.65
CA THR A 21 -7.64 6.89 -6.52
C THR A 21 -8.15 6.49 -7.91
N ARG A 22 -8.61 5.24 -8.04
CA ARG A 22 -9.15 4.67 -9.28
C ARG A 22 -10.34 3.78 -8.99
N ASN A 23 -11.17 3.55 -10.01
CA ASN A 23 -12.14 2.47 -9.94
C ASN A 23 -11.46 1.13 -10.18
N ALA A 24 -12.00 0.05 -9.62
CA ALA A 24 -11.53 -1.32 -9.87
C ALA A 24 -11.71 -1.78 -11.33
N SER A 25 -12.25 -0.93 -12.21
CA SER A 25 -12.26 -1.10 -13.67
C SER A 25 -11.04 -0.52 -14.39
N GLN A 26 -10.22 0.31 -13.74
CA GLN A 26 -9.15 1.10 -14.38
C GLN A 26 -7.77 0.77 -13.83
N GLU A 27 -6.84 0.33 -14.67
CA GLU A 27 -5.47 -0.01 -14.27
C GLU A 27 -4.69 1.14 -13.62
N PHE A 28 -3.79 0.81 -12.68
CA PHE A 28 -2.83 1.77 -12.15
C PHE A 28 -1.68 1.96 -13.15
N SER A 29 -1.30 3.21 -13.40
CA SER A 29 -0.24 3.53 -14.39
C SER A 29 1.13 2.94 -14.03
N PHE A 30 1.39 2.74 -12.74
CA PHE A 30 2.63 2.17 -12.22
C PHE A 30 2.57 0.65 -12.04
N HIS A 31 1.39 0.04 -12.10
CA HIS A 31 1.20 -1.38 -11.83
C HIS A 31 -0.05 -1.95 -12.52
N PRO A 32 -0.02 -2.14 -13.85
CA PRO A 32 -1.21 -2.50 -14.62
C PRO A 32 -1.89 -3.80 -14.13
N THR A 33 -1.09 -4.77 -13.70
CA THR A 33 -1.59 -6.08 -13.25
C THR A 33 -2.16 -6.11 -11.84
N LEU A 34 -1.99 -5.06 -11.02
CA LEU A 34 -2.37 -5.09 -9.60
C LEU A 34 -3.88 -5.30 -9.44
N ILE A 35 -4.67 -4.63 -10.27
CA ILE A 35 -6.13 -4.75 -10.25
C ILE A 35 -6.60 -6.12 -10.70
N SER A 36 -5.95 -6.69 -11.72
CA SER A 36 -6.26 -8.07 -12.15
C SER A 36 -6.10 -9.05 -11.00
N TRP A 37 -5.04 -8.92 -10.20
CA TRP A 37 -4.84 -9.78 -9.04
C TRP A 37 -5.86 -9.51 -7.93
N LEU A 38 -6.16 -8.24 -7.63
CA LEU A 38 -7.16 -7.89 -6.62
C LEU A 38 -8.55 -8.44 -6.98
N LYS A 39 -8.94 -8.38 -8.25
CA LYS A 39 -10.18 -9.01 -8.75
C LYS A 39 -10.20 -10.50 -8.48
N VAL A 40 -9.10 -11.21 -8.77
CA VAL A 40 -9.00 -12.65 -8.55
C VAL A 40 -9.05 -13.01 -7.07
N PHE A 41 -8.29 -12.30 -6.23
CA PHE A 41 -8.17 -12.65 -4.81
C PHE A 41 -9.36 -12.20 -3.96
N LEU A 42 -9.99 -11.07 -4.30
CA LEU A 42 -11.02 -10.44 -3.46
C LEU A 42 -12.41 -10.44 -4.10
N GLY A 43 -12.53 -10.94 -5.33
CA GLY A 43 -13.79 -10.99 -6.06
C GLY A 43 -14.33 -9.60 -6.42
N LEU A 44 -13.46 -8.63 -6.71
CA LEU A 44 -13.89 -7.26 -7.05
C LEU A 44 -14.68 -7.24 -8.36
N GLU A 45 -15.83 -6.57 -8.36
CA GLU A 45 -16.77 -6.51 -9.50
C GLU A 45 -16.48 -5.34 -10.45
N GLY A 46 -15.61 -4.40 -10.07
CA GLY A 46 -15.18 -3.26 -10.88
C GLY A 46 -15.84 -1.93 -10.51
N ASN A 47 -16.83 -1.95 -9.62
CA ASN A 47 -17.54 -0.78 -9.12
C ASN A 47 -16.92 -0.20 -7.83
N GLU A 48 -15.94 -0.90 -7.26
CA GLU A 48 -15.22 -0.50 -6.07
C GLU A 48 -14.24 0.63 -6.38
N ILE A 49 -14.07 1.52 -5.40
CA ILE A 49 -13.09 2.59 -5.44
C ILE A 49 -11.84 2.11 -4.72
N LEU A 50 -10.71 2.15 -5.41
CA LEU A 50 -9.39 1.78 -4.93
C LEU A 50 -8.58 3.05 -4.70
N LYS A 51 -8.21 3.32 -3.45
CA LYS A 51 -7.30 4.41 -3.10
C LYS A 51 -5.98 3.83 -2.62
N LEU A 52 -4.92 4.08 -3.38
CA LEU A 52 -3.56 3.70 -3.04
C LEU A 52 -2.83 4.90 -2.44
N THR A 53 -2.11 4.69 -1.36
CA THR A 53 -1.28 5.69 -0.68
C THR A 53 0.08 5.07 -0.39
N GLU A 54 1.15 5.65 -0.92
CA GLU A 54 2.52 5.29 -0.56
C GLU A 54 2.97 6.22 0.56
N ILE A 55 3.32 5.63 1.70
CA ILE A 55 3.89 6.27 2.86
C ILE A 55 5.39 6.01 2.82
N GLY A 56 6.17 7.06 2.91
CA GLY A 56 7.62 6.96 2.94
C GLY A 56 8.24 8.20 3.53
N CYS A 57 9.57 8.25 3.49
CA CYS A 57 10.30 9.47 3.75
C CYS A 57 10.74 10.12 2.44
N ARG A 58 10.87 11.46 2.44
CA ARG A 58 11.55 12.19 1.35
C ARG A 58 13.06 12.00 1.35
N ASP A 59 13.63 11.44 2.42
CA ASP A 59 15.03 11.05 2.48
C ASP A 59 15.23 9.67 1.84
N HIS A 60 16.03 9.64 0.75
CA HIS A 60 16.32 8.43 -0.02
C HIS A 60 17.06 7.33 0.78
N SER A 61 17.63 7.69 1.94
CA SER A 61 18.36 6.79 2.83
C SER A 61 17.43 6.11 3.84
N CYS A 62 16.19 6.57 3.96
CA CYS A 62 15.22 5.99 4.90
C CYS A 62 14.62 4.70 4.32
N PRO A 63 14.77 3.55 5.00
CA PRO A 63 14.22 2.28 4.52
C PRO A 63 12.70 2.17 4.72
N VAL A 64 12.07 3.15 5.36
CA VAL A 64 10.63 3.13 5.65
C VAL A 64 9.86 3.42 4.37
N ILE A 65 9.25 2.36 3.82
CA ILE A 65 8.29 2.46 2.74
C ILE A 65 7.13 1.49 2.98
N GLU A 66 5.93 2.04 3.01
CA GLU A 66 4.69 1.28 3.12
C GLU A 66 3.74 1.73 2.01
N THR A 67 3.08 0.79 1.35
CA THR A 67 1.95 1.11 0.47
C THR A 67 0.67 0.63 1.15
N CYS A 68 -0.30 1.52 1.27
CA CYS A 68 -1.65 1.21 1.73
C CYS A 68 -2.60 1.24 0.55
N LEU A 69 -3.40 0.19 0.39
CA LEU A 69 -4.50 0.14 -0.56
C LEU A 69 -5.81 0.05 0.21
N GLU A 70 -6.59 1.12 0.15
CA GLU A 70 -7.93 1.21 0.70
C GLU A 70 -8.93 0.86 -0.40
N ILE A 71 -9.83 -0.07 -0.12
CA ILE A 71 -10.89 -0.53 -1.04
C ILE A 71 -12.21 -0.13 -0.43
N PHE A 72 -12.98 0.64 -1.19
CA PHE A 72 -14.31 1.10 -0.84
C PHE A 72 -15.31 0.45 -1.79
N ASP A 73 -16.41 -0.09 -1.27
CA ASP A 73 -17.51 -0.50 -2.15
C ASP A 73 -18.17 0.73 -2.80
N SER A 74 -19.08 0.47 -3.75
CA SER A 74 -19.80 1.50 -4.50
C SER A 74 -20.53 2.56 -3.65
N LYS A 75 -20.86 2.25 -2.38
CA LYS A 75 -21.51 3.17 -1.44
C LYS A 75 -20.52 3.91 -0.52
N GLN A 76 -19.21 3.64 -0.67
CA GLN A 76 -18.13 4.14 0.18
C GLN A 76 -18.23 3.74 1.66
N GLU A 77 -18.99 2.68 1.99
CA GLU A 77 -19.31 2.32 3.37
C GLU A 77 -18.34 1.28 3.96
N SER A 78 -17.86 0.34 3.14
CA SER A 78 -16.97 -0.75 3.56
C SER A 78 -15.54 -0.47 3.15
N LYS A 79 -14.64 -0.41 4.14
CA LYS A 79 -13.21 -0.13 3.94
C LYS A 79 -12.39 -1.39 4.21
N ARG A 80 -11.97 -2.10 3.17
CA ARG A 80 -10.86 -3.08 3.30
C ARG A 80 -9.55 -2.34 3.10
N VAL A 81 -8.58 -2.54 4.01
CA VAL A 81 -7.25 -1.94 3.87
C VAL A 81 -6.25 -3.07 3.72
N ILE A 82 -5.44 -3.00 2.67
CA ILE A 82 -4.33 -3.92 2.44
C ILE A 82 -3.04 -3.13 2.57
N ARG A 83 -2.19 -3.54 3.51
CA ARG A 83 -0.88 -2.91 3.72
C ARG A 83 0.24 -3.75 3.12
N PHE A 84 1.18 -3.10 2.45
CA PHE A 84 2.37 -3.69 1.85
C PHE A 84 3.59 -2.99 2.43
N GLY A 85 4.55 -3.75 2.94
CA GLY A 85 5.85 -3.21 3.39
C GLY A 85 6.82 -2.91 2.25
N ARG A 86 6.31 -2.43 1.11
CA ARG A 86 7.07 -2.16 -0.12
C ARG A 86 6.52 -0.93 -0.84
N ALA A 87 7.35 -0.35 -1.71
CA ALA A 87 6.97 0.70 -2.65
C ALA A 87 5.91 0.20 -3.64
N LYS A 88 5.04 1.10 -4.12
CA LYS A 88 3.91 0.79 -5.00
C LYS A 88 4.28 0.07 -6.29
N HIS A 89 5.46 0.37 -6.83
CA HIS A 89 5.97 -0.19 -8.08
C HIS A 89 6.71 -1.52 -7.90
N LEU A 90 6.95 -1.94 -6.64
CA LEU A 90 7.66 -3.17 -6.29
C LEU A 90 6.73 -4.23 -5.69
N ILE A 91 5.42 -3.99 -5.66
CA ILE A 91 4.44 -4.94 -5.13
C ILE A 91 4.34 -6.13 -6.08
N SER A 92 4.83 -7.30 -5.69
CA SER A 92 4.63 -8.51 -6.49
C SER A 92 3.30 -9.20 -6.17
N LYS A 93 2.88 -10.13 -7.03
CA LYS A 93 1.73 -11.01 -6.75
C LYS A 93 1.92 -11.78 -5.44
N MET A 94 3.16 -12.16 -5.12
CA MET A 94 3.51 -12.87 -3.89
C MET A 94 3.35 -11.96 -2.67
N ASP A 95 3.79 -10.70 -2.75
CA ASP A 95 3.59 -9.71 -1.68
C ASP A 95 2.09 -9.51 -1.42
N LEU A 96 1.27 -9.42 -2.48
CA LEU A 96 -0.19 -9.35 -2.34
C LEU A 96 -0.76 -10.58 -1.64
N THR A 97 -0.45 -11.79 -2.12
CA THR A 97 -0.94 -13.01 -1.47
C THR A 97 -0.52 -13.09 -0.01
N PHE A 98 0.74 -12.76 0.30
CA PHE A 98 1.25 -12.77 1.67
C PHE A 98 0.54 -11.72 2.55
N SER A 99 0.38 -10.49 2.06
CA SER A 99 -0.33 -9.43 2.76
C SER A 99 -1.79 -9.82 3.04
N LEU A 100 -2.47 -10.43 2.07
CA LEU A 100 -3.86 -10.88 2.22
C LEU A 100 -3.98 -12.02 3.24
N LYS A 101 -3.11 -13.04 3.18
CA LYS A 101 -3.05 -14.13 4.16
C LYS A 101 -2.76 -13.62 5.57
N LYS A 102 -1.75 -12.75 5.71
CA LYS A 102 -1.36 -12.15 6.99
C LYS A 102 -2.50 -11.34 7.62
N GLN A 103 -3.36 -10.72 6.79
CA GLN A 103 -4.51 -9.93 7.23
C GLN A 103 -5.81 -10.76 7.33
N GLY A 104 -5.74 -12.09 7.16
CA GLY A 104 -6.90 -12.99 7.28
C GLY A 104 -7.96 -12.80 6.20
N MET A 105 -7.59 -12.23 5.05
CA MET A 105 -8.54 -11.98 3.94
C MET A 105 -8.70 -13.20 3.04
N ILE A 106 -7.69 -14.07 2.99
CA ILE A 106 -7.67 -15.32 2.22
C ILE A 106 -6.93 -16.40 3.03
N ASP A 107 -7.21 -17.68 2.73
CA ASP A 107 -6.59 -18.85 3.38
C ASP A 107 -5.30 -19.32 2.69
#